data_AF-A0A0S7WEI0-F1
#
_entry.id   AF-A0A0S7WEI0-F1
#
_cell.length_a   1.000
_cell.length_b   1.000
_cell.length_c   1.000
_cell.angle_alpha   90.00
_cell.angle_beta   90.00
_cell.angle_gamma   90.00
#
_symmetry.space_group_name_H-M   'P 1'
#
loop_
_entity.id
_entity.type
_entity.pdbx_description
1 polymer ?
#
loop_
_entity_poly.entity_id
_entity_poly.type
_entity_poly.pdbx_seq_one_letter_code
_entity_poly.pdbx_strand_id
1 'polypeptide(L)'
;MREMDTGGQTMKKILTKTSVIEKARKSEENGRKSYKKLADQASEEGARHLLGYLAKQKGRQLKSLDRVYNSLKSEKESGAGYEEKFSLYITPSIESWIFTDFLKKAADLQDAPLEKSVAFMAEYEKESLLFYYGLREILPESAIFAINEIIAQKRDDLLALQNLLKELKADVDDLLLVALNSELMAKRFYESASTKAQSQAGKEFFKSLADFEQEHFERVKKIIELRDKEMQLHPFQPETAISVKPEVEGQFEPNKDEITDVLILAIEAEKGAQERYRKLADLIEDPEGKRIFSEFADAEKMHQKVLEDEFYSISNRGTIVWGE
;
A
#
# COMPACT_ATOMS: atom_id res chain seq x y z
N MET A 1 29.89 -67.06 15.56
CA MET A 1 28.74 -66.93 14.63
C MET A 1 27.85 -65.85 15.24
N ARG A 2 27.73 -64.69 14.57
CA ARG A 2 27.00 -63.51 15.07
C ARG A 2 25.50 -63.76 14.97
N GLU A 3 24.77 -63.58 16.07
CA GLU A 3 23.33 -63.37 16.01
C GLU A 3 23.05 -61.93 15.55
N MET A 4 22.14 -61.83 14.58
CA MET A 4 21.79 -60.60 13.89
C MET A 4 20.81 -59.79 14.72
N ASP A 5 21.21 -58.54 14.92
CA ASP A 5 20.45 -57.35 15.27
C ASP A 5 19.14 -57.24 14.44
N THR A 6 17.99 -57.38 15.09
CA THR A 6 16.69 -57.06 14.49
C THR A 6 16.41 -55.57 14.67
N GLY A 7 16.72 -54.83 13.60
CA GLY A 7 16.65 -53.39 13.50
C GLY A 7 15.36 -52.75 14.00
N GLY A 8 15.58 -51.57 14.60
CA GLY A 8 14.56 -50.69 15.15
C GLY A 8 13.45 -50.33 14.16
N GLN A 9 12.23 -50.59 14.59
CA GLN A 9 11.02 -50.10 13.96
C GLN A 9 10.84 -48.63 14.35
N THR A 10 11.23 -47.71 13.46
CA THR A 10 10.99 -46.28 13.64
C THR A 10 9.48 -46.04 13.66
N MET A 11 8.89 -45.77 14.82
CA MET A 11 7.47 -45.44 14.95
C MET A 11 7.14 -44.24 14.04
N LYS A 12 6.41 -44.48 12.94
CA LYS A 12 5.78 -43.42 12.14
C LYS A 12 4.85 -42.66 13.08
N LYS A 13 5.25 -41.44 13.49
CA LYS A 13 4.49 -40.63 14.44
C LYS A 13 3.15 -40.29 13.79
N ILE A 14 2.06 -40.91 14.25
CA ILE A 14 0.71 -40.64 13.76
C ILE A 14 0.39 -39.16 14.04
N LEU A 15 -0.01 -38.44 13.00
CA LEU A 15 -0.32 -37.02 13.06
C LEU A 15 -1.79 -36.85 13.48
N THR A 16 -2.02 -36.32 14.68
CA THR A 16 -3.35 -36.05 15.22
C THR A 16 -3.83 -34.63 14.90
N LYS A 17 -5.15 -34.37 15.00
CA LYS A 17 -5.72 -33.02 14.86
C LYS A 17 -5.05 -32.03 15.81
N THR A 18 -4.92 -32.43 17.08
CA THR A 18 -4.34 -31.62 18.14
C THR A 18 -2.86 -31.30 17.88
N SER A 19 -2.09 -32.26 17.37
CA SER A 19 -0.68 -32.06 16.97
C SER A 19 -0.54 -31.04 15.83
N VAL A 20 -1.47 -31.03 14.87
CA VAL A 20 -1.48 -30.01 13.79
C VAL A 20 -1.83 -28.64 14.32
N ILE A 21 -2.81 -28.53 15.20
CA ILE A 21 -3.15 -27.24 15.82
C ILE A 21 -1.99 -26.72 16.67
N GLU A 22 -1.25 -27.58 17.38
CA GLU A 22 -0.04 -27.19 18.10
C GLU A 22 1.04 -26.64 17.15
N LYS A 23 1.24 -27.29 15.99
CA LYS A 23 2.14 -26.78 14.94
C LYS A 23 1.67 -25.43 14.41
N ALA A 24 0.37 -25.27 14.13
CA ALA A 24 -0.23 -24.00 13.70
C ALA A 24 0.01 -22.89 14.72
N ARG A 25 -0.24 -23.16 16.01
CA ARG A 25 0.02 -22.23 17.11
C ARG A 25 1.49 -21.83 17.18
N LYS A 26 2.40 -22.79 17.07
CA LYS A 26 3.84 -22.50 17.06
C LYS A 26 4.22 -21.62 15.86
N SER A 27 3.64 -21.88 14.69
CA SER A 27 3.84 -21.05 13.50
C SER A 27 3.34 -19.61 13.73
N GLU A 28 2.12 -19.40 14.20
CA GLU A 28 1.59 -18.04 14.45
C GLU A 28 2.38 -17.30 15.54
N GLU A 29 2.85 -18.01 16.58
CA GLU A 29 3.69 -17.42 17.62
C GLU A 29 5.06 -16.98 17.06
N ASN A 30 5.63 -17.76 16.15
CA ASN A 30 6.84 -17.37 15.44
C ASN A 30 6.59 -16.13 14.56
N GLY A 31 5.51 -16.14 13.76
CA GLY A 31 5.12 -14.98 12.95
C GLY A 31 4.90 -13.73 13.80
N ARG A 32 4.22 -13.85 14.94
CA ARG A 32 4.00 -12.77 15.91
C ARG A 32 5.30 -12.16 16.40
N LYS A 33 6.28 -12.99 16.77
CA LYS A 33 7.59 -12.52 17.23
C LYS A 33 8.35 -11.81 16.11
N SER A 34 8.31 -12.35 14.89
CA SER A 34 8.94 -11.73 13.72
C SER A 34 8.32 -10.38 13.39
N TYR A 35 6.99 -10.26 13.33
CA TYR A 35 6.34 -8.96 13.11
C TYR A 35 6.67 -7.94 14.19
N LYS A 36 6.71 -8.35 15.46
CA LYS A 36 7.09 -7.44 16.55
C LYS A 36 8.52 -6.94 16.35
N LYS A 37 9.46 -7.85 16.06
CA LYS A 37 10.86 -7.48 15.81
C LYS A 37 10.98 -6.51 14.63
N LEU A 38 10.29 -6.78 13.53
CA LEU A 38 10.30 -5.90 12.34
C LEU A 38 9.69 -4.54 12.63
N ALA A 39 8.60 -4.47 13.40
CA ALA A 39 8.03 -3.20 13.84
C ALA A 39 9.02 -2.40 14.67
N ASP A 40 9.73 -3.04 15.62
CA ASP A 40 10.73 -2.40 16.46
C ASP A 40 11.94 -1.88 15.64
N GLN A 41 12.23 -2.49 14.49
CA GLN A 41 13.33 -2.12 13.59
C GLN A 41 12.95 -1.11 12.50
N ALA A 42 11.66 -0.96 12.19
CA ALA A 42 11.20 -0.08 11.12
C ALA A 42 11.43 1.40 11.46
N SER A 43 12.06 2.13 10.55
CA SER A 43 12.32 3.57 10.67
C SER A 43 11.06 4.38 10.30
N GLU A 44 10.31 3.91 9.31
CA GLU A 44 9.10 4.56 8.81
C GLU A 44 7.93 4.36 9.77
N GLU A 45 7.25 5.43 10.16
CA GLU A 45 6.15 5.37 11.13
C GLU A 45 4.98 4.52 10.63
N GLY A 46 4.64 4.62 9.33
CA GLY A 46 3.60 3.82 8.70
C GLY A 46 3.91 2.32 8.76
N ALA A 47 5.12 1.92 8.36
CA ALA A 47 5.57 0.53 8.41
C ALA A 47 5.58 -0.01 9.84
N ARG A 48 6.10 0.76 10.80
CA ARG A 48 6.10 0.42 12.23
C ARG A 48 4.70 0.15 12.76
N HIS A 49 3.75 1.05 12.49
CA HIS A 49 2.36 0.89 12.94
C HIS A 49 1.68 -0.33 12.31
N LEU A 50 1.84 -0.54 11.00
CA LEU A 50 1.27 -1.69 10.31
C LEU A 50 1.83 -3.02 10.82
N LEU A 51 3.16 -3.15 10.89
CA LEU A 51 3.81 -4.37 11.37
C LEU A 51 3.44 -4.67 12.84
N GLY A 52 3.36 -3.63 13.67
CA GLY A 52 2.88 -3.75 15.04
C GLY A 52 1.41 -4.19 15.14
N TYR A 53 0.56 -3.73 14.22
CA TYR A 53 -0.83 -4.19 14.11
C TYR A 53 -0.91 -5.67 13.68
N LEU A 54 -0.11 -6.09 12.69
CA LEU A 54 -0.04 -7.49 12.24
C LEU A 54 0.46 -8.42 13.36
N ALA A 55 1.41 -7.98 14.19
CA ALA A 55 1.80 -8.72 15.40
C ALA A 55 0.60 -8.90 16.36
N LYS A 56 -0.24 -7.87 16.54
CA LYS A 56 -1.47 -7.98 17.36
C LYS A 56 -2.49 -8.93 16.73
N GLN A 57 -2.61 -8.95 15.39
CA GLN A 57 -3.47 -9.91 14.67
C GLN A 57 -3.05 -11.35 14.94
N LYS A 58 -1.75 -11.66 14.93
CA LYS A 58 -1.27 -13.02 15.26
C LYS A 58 -1.64 -13.43 16.69
N GLY A 59 -1.62 -12.48 17.63
CA GLY A 59 -2.14 -12.70 18.97
C GLY A 59 -3.63 -13.07 19.02
N ARG A 60 -4.45 -12.51 18.12
CA ARG A 60 -5.88 -12.90 18.00
C ARG A 60 -6.04 -14.28 17.38
N GLN A 61 -5.27 -14.59 16.34
CA GLN A 61 -5.27 -15.90 15.67
C GLN A 61 -4.87 -17.02 16.64
N LEU A 62 -3.87 -16.80 17.50
CA LEU A 62 -3.48 -17.71 18.58
C LEU A 62 -4.64 -18.01 19.55
N LYS A 63 -5.39 -16.98 19.97
CA LYS A 63 -6.57 -17.17 20.83
C LYS A 63 -7.66 -17.98 20.14
N SER A 64 -7.87 -17.80 18.84
CA SER A 64 -8.81 -18.61 18.05
C SER A 64 -8.35 -20.06 17.97
N LEU A 65 -7.05 -20.30 17.74
CA LEU A 65 -6.45 -21.64 17.74
C LEU A 65 -6.54 -22.33 19.11
N ASP A 66 -6.43 -21.59 20.21
CA ASP A 66 -6.62 -22.13 21.56
C ASP A 66 -8.04 -22.68 21.75
N ARG A 67 -9.06 -21.95 21.25
CA ARG A 67 -10.45 -22.42 21.28
C ARG A 67 -10.63 -23.69 20.45
N VAL A 68 -10.06 -23.73 19.25
CA VAL A 68 -10.10 -24.91 18.38
C VAL A 68 -9.40 -26.10 19.02
N TYR A 69 -8.22 -25.90 19.59
CA TYR A 69 -7.47 -26.96 20.27
C TYR A 69 -8.27 -27.59 21.42
N ASN A 70 -8.93 -26.75 22.23
CA ASN A 70 -9.73 -27.22 23.36
C ASN A 70 -11.00 -27.95 22.91
N SER A 71 -11.67 -27.53 21.83
CA SER A 71 -12.84 -28.26 21.31
C SER A 71 -12.48 -29.63 20.74
N LEU A 72 -11.29 -29.76 20.15
CA LEU A 72 -10.79 -31.02 19.60
C LEU A 72 -10.36 -32.02 20.67
N LYS A 73 -9.90 -31.56 21.84
CA LYS A 73 -9.53 -32.46 22.95
C LYS A 73 -10.69 -33.31 23.46
N SER A 74 -11.91 -32.83 23.33
CA SER A 74 -13.13 -33.55 23.72
C SER A 74 -13.69 -34.48 22.64
N GLU A 75 -13.11 -34.48 21.45
CA GLU A 75 -13.62 -35.23 20.29
C GLU A 75 -12.92 -36.60 20.17
N LYS A 76 -13.68 -37.67 19.89
CA LYS A 76 -13.11 -38.97 19.51
C LYS A 76 -12.65 -38.91 18.06
N GLU A 77 -11.38 -39.18 17.79
CA GLU A 77 -10.86 -39.33 16.41
C GLU A 77 -11.60 -40.48 15.72
N SER A 78 -12.36 -40.22 14.66
CA SER A 78 -13.10 -41.27 13.94
C SER A 78 -13.06 -41.08 12.42
N GLY A 79 -12.88 -42.21 11.71
CA GLY A 79 -13.22 -42.40 10.29
C GLY A 79 -12.11 -42.91 9.37
N ALA A 80 -12.34 -44.03 8.67
CA ALA A 80 -11.56 -44.42 7.50
C ALA A 80 -11.74 -43.38 6.37
N GLY A 81 -10.64 -42.90 5.78
CA GLY A 81 -10.62 -41.77 4.82
C GLY A 81 -10.19 -40.42 5.43
N TYR A 82 -10.18 -40.32 6.77
CA TYR A 82 -9.69 -39.15 7.50
C TYR A 82 -8.17 -38.97 7.37
N GLU A 83 -7.41 -40.07 7.48
CA GLU A 83 -5.94 -40.07 7.32
C GLU A 83 -5.52 -39.65 5.91
N GLU A 84 -6.29 -39.99 4.88
CA GLU A 84 -5.99 -39.67 3.49
C GLU A 84 -6.10 -38.17 3.21
N LYS A 85 -7.20 -37.52 3.63
CA LYS A 85 -7.37 -36.06 3.49
C LYS A 85 -6.27 -35.29 4.21
N PHE A 86 -5.91 -35.78 5.40
CA PHE A 86 -4.83 -35.21 6.18
C PHE A 86 -3.48 -35.36 5.46
N SER A 87 -3.22 -36.52 4.86
CA SER A 87 -2.00 -36.77 4.08
C SER A 87 -1.90 -35.92 2.81
N LEU A 88 -3.01 -35.63 2.13
CA LEU A 88 -3.00 -34.90 0.86
C LEU A 88 -2.79 -33.40 1.03
N TYR A 89 -3.48 -32.77 2.00
CA TYR A 89 -3.52 -31.31 2.12
C TYR A 89 -2.65 -30.76 3.27
N ILE A 90 -2.54 -31.50 4.37
CA ILE A 90 -1.85 -31.01 5.58
C ILE A 90 -0.40 -31.43 5.62
N THR A 91 -0.09 -32.69 5.32
CA THR A 91 1.29 -33.20 5.39
C THR A 91 2.28 -32.36 4.55
N PRO A 92 2.00 -32.04 3.28
CA PRO A 92 2.92 -31.19 2.50
C PRO A 92 3.08 -29.79 3.12
N SER A 93 2.00 -29.25 3.67
CA SER A 93 2.01 -27.93 4.32
C SER A 93 2.85 -27.93 5.59
N ILE A 94 2.79 -28.95 6.46
CA ILE A 94 3.57 -29.00 7.71
C ILE A 94 5.06 -29.35 7.50
N GLU A 95 5.40 -29.89 6.33
CA GLU A 95 6.78 -30.12 5.89
C GLU A 95 7.40 -28.89 5.22
N SER A 96 6.57 -27.87 4.91
CA SER A 96 7.04 -26.61 4.34
C SER A 96 7.89 -25.81 5.33
N TRP A 97 8.64 -24.86 4.75
CA TRP A 97 9.59 -24.05 5.49
C TRP A 97 8.93 -23.20 6.59
N ILE A 98 7.65 -22.84 6.47
CA ILE A 98 6.95 -22.04 7.50
C ILE A 98 6.80 -22.79 8.83
N PHE A 99 6.94 -24.13 8.85
CA PHE A 99 6.91 -24.94 10.07
C PHE A 99 8.28 -25.52 10.46
N THR A 100 9.17 -25.74 9.50
CA THR A 100 10.47 -26.40 9.74
C THR A 100 11.62 -25.42 9.94
N ASP A 101 11.76 -24.45 9.04
CA ASP A 101 12.95 -23.60 8.93
C ASP A 101 12.67 -22.10 9.13
N PHE A 102 11.41 -21.71 9.39
CA PHE A 102 10.97 -20.32 9.47
C PHE A 102 11.90 -19.42 10.29
N LEU A 103 12.20 -19.82 11.53
CA LEU A 103 13.02 -18.99 12.43
C LEU A 103 14.46 -18.86 11.95
N LYS A 104 15.01 -19.91 11.31
CA LYS A 104 16.35 -19.86 10.72
C LYS A 104 16.36 -18.88 9.55
N LYS A 105 15.43 -19.04 8.61
CA LYS A 105 15.30 -18.13 7.46
C LYS A 105 15.01 -16.69 7.87
N ALA A 106 14.19 -16.49 8.91
CA ALA A 106 13.91 -15.16 9.46
C ALA A 106 15.14 -14.53 10.14
N ALA A 107 16.01 -15.34 10.77
CA ALA A 107 17.25 -14.86 11.35
C ALA A 107 18.25 -14.42 10.27
N ASP A 108 18.32 -15.12 9.14
CA ASP A 108 19.16 -14.76 8.00
C ASP A 108 18.78 -13.40 7.37
N LEU A 109 17.60 -12.86 7.69
CA LEU A 109 17.10 -11.56 7.23
C LEU A 109 17.27 -10.43 8.25
N GLN A 110 17.93 -10.68 9.39
CA GLN A 110 18.03 -9.72 10.48
C GLN A 110 18.63 -8.37 10.06
N ASP A 111 19.61 -8.40 9.15
CA ASP A 111 20.31 -7.22 8.64
C ASP A 111 19.93 -6.90 7.19
N ALA A 112 18.89 -7.55 6.66
CA ALA A 112 18.40 -7.30 5.32
C ALA A 112 17.55 -6.02 5.26
N PRO A 113 17.45 -5.35 4.09
CA PRO A 113 16.50 -4.25 3.88
C PRO A 113 15.08 -4.64 4.28
N LEU A 114 14.32 -3.70 4.86
CA LEU A 114 12.97 -3.94 5.36
C LEU A 114 12.07 -4.58 4.30
N GLU A 115 12.17 -4.11 3.05
CA GLU A 115 11.46 -4.66 1.89
C GLU A 115 11.61 -6.20 1.76
N LYS A 116 12.83 -6.72 1.88
CA LYS A 116 13.09 -8.17 1.79
C LYS A 116 12.44 -8.93 2.93
N SER A 117 12.48 -8.35 4.14
CA SER A 117 11.84 -8.93 5.33
C SER A 117 10.32 -8.90 5.24
N VAL A 118 9.73 -7.83 4.72
CA VAL A 118 8.28 -7.73 4.46
C VAL A 118 7.86 -8.72 3.38
N ALA A 119 8.66 -8.89 2.31
CA ALA A 119 8.39 -9.86 1.24
C ALA A 119 8.40 -11.30 1.77
N PHE A 120 9.38 -11.61 2.63
CA PHE A 120 9.44 -12.88 3.33
C PHE A 120 8.21 -13.13 4.20
N MET A 121 7.74 -12.12 4.95
CA MET A 121 6.52 -12.23 5.75
C MET A 121 5.26 -12.38 4.89
N ALA A 122 5.19 -11.75 3.72
CA ALA A 122 4.09 -11.92 2.78
C ALA A 122 4.00 -13.35 2.23
N GLU A 123 5.13 -13.97 1.87
CA GLU A 123 5.14 -15.38 1.47
C GLU A 123 4.75 -16.31 2.64
N TYR A 124 5.19 -15.99 3.86
CA TYR A 124 4.72 -16.69 5.06
C TYR A 124 3.19 -16.62 5.22
N GLU A 125 2.58 -15.44 5.08
CA GLU A 125 1.12 -15.31 5.18
C GLU A 125 0.40 -16.10 4.09
N LYS A 126 0.90 -16.04 2.87
CA LYS A 126 0.33 -16.75 1.71
C LYS A 126 0.39 -18.27 1.88
N GLU A 127 1.53 -18.82 2.29
CA GLU A 127 1.65 -20.26 2.54
C GLU A 127 0.84 -20.70 3.76
N SER A 128 0.83 -19.90 4.84
CA SER A 128 0.01 -20.23 6.01
C SER A 128 -1.48 -20.16 5.68
N LEU A 129 -1.92 -19.22 4.85
CA LEU A 129 -3.30 -19.13 4.36
C LEU A 129 -3.71 -20.40 3.60
N LEU A 130 -2.83 -20.93 2.73
CA LEU A 130 -3.07 -22.21 2.04
C LEU A 130 -3.24 -23.36 3.05
N PHE A 131 -2.38 -23.42 4.07
CA PHE A 131 -2.51 -24.38 5.16
C PHE A 131 -3.86 -24.28 5.88
N TYR A 132 -4.35 -23.06 6.18
CA TYR A 132 -5.65 -22.88 6.84
C TYR A 132 -6.85 -23.30 5.98
N TYR A 133 -6.79 -23.11 4.66
CA TYR A 133 -7.81 -23.68 3.78
C TYR A 133 -7.80 -25.20 3.86
N GLY A 134 -6.64 -25.84 3.77
CA GLY A 134 -6.53 -27.29 3.93
C GLY A 134 -7.05 -27.77 5.29
N LEU A 135 -6.75 -27.02 6.35
CA LEU A 135 -7.18 -27.32 7.71
C LEU A 135 -8.71 -27.22 7.87
N ARG A 136 -9.33 -26.24 7.23
CA ARG A 136 -10.79 -26.09 7.21
C ARG A 136 -11.51 -27.32 6.66
N GLU A 137 -10.96 -27.97 5.64
CA GLU A 137 -11.58 -29.13 4.98
C GLU A 137 -11.53 -30.43 5.81
N ILE A 138 -10.70 -30.47 6.86
CA ILE A 138 -10.50 -31.67 7.69
C ILE A 138 -10.97 -31.52 9.13
N LEU A 139 -11.26 -30.31 9.58
CA LEU A 139 -11.71 -30.03 10.93
C LEU A 139 -13.24 -30.19 11.08
N PRO A 140 -13.74 -30.54 12.28
CA PRO A 140 -15.17 -30.66 12.52
C PRO A 140 -15.85 -29.28 12.45
N GLU A 141 -17.17 -29.28 12.22
CA GLU A 141 -17.99 -28.06 12.11
C GLU A 141 -17.81 -27.10 13.29
N SER A 142 -17.62 -27.63 14.50
CA SER A 142 -17.38 -26.86 15.73
C SER A 142 -16.14 -25.98 15.67
N ALA A 143 -15.17 -26.29 14.80
CA ALA A 143 -13.94 -25.54 14.61
C ALA A 143 -13.93 -24.66 13.35
N ILE A 144 -14.82 -24.91 12.37
CA ILE A 144 -14.81 -24.24 11.06
C ILE A 144 -14.97 -22.72 11.20
N PHE A 145 -15.84 -22.24 12.09
CA PHE A 145 -16.04 -20.80 12.27
C PHE A 145 -14.74 -20.08 12.67
N ALA A 146 -14.05 -20.59 13.69
CA ALA A 146 -12.80 -20.01 14.16
C ALA A 146 -11.69 -20.05 13.09
N ILE A 147 -11.67 -21.08 12.25
CA ILE A 147 -10.71 -21.18 11.13
C ILE A 147 -11.06 -20.19 10.01
N ASN A 148 -12.35 -20.01 9.68
CA ASN A 148 -12.77 -19.01 8.71
C ASN A 148 -12.43 -17.58 9.16
N GLU A 149 -12.53 -17.27 10.45
CA GLU A 149 -12.07 -15.99 10.99
C GLU A 149 -10.56 -15.78 10.77
N ILE A 150 -9.74 -16.83 10.98
CA ILE A 150 -8.29 -16.77 10.73
C ILE A 150 -8.01 -16.56 9.23
N ILE A 151 -8.70 -17.30 8.35
CA ILE A 151 -8.57 -17.15 6.89
C ILE A 151 -8.90 -15.73 6.44
N ALA A 152 -9.99 -15.14 6.95
CA ALA A 152 -10.37 -13.76 6.64
C ALA A 152 -9.27 -12.78 7.05
N GLN A 153 -8.80 -12.86 8.31
CA GLN A 153 -7.73 -12.00 8.81
C GLN A 153 -6.43 -12.15 8.00
N LYS A 154 -6.05 -13.37 7.61
CA LYS A 154 -4.83 -13.60 6.83
C LYS A 154 -4.91 -13.05 5.40
N ARG A 155 -6.08 -13.02 4.79
CA ARG A 155 -6.29 -12.34 3.49
C ARG A 155 -6.05 -10.83 3.62
N ASP A 156 -6.59 -10.23 4.69
CA ASP A 156 -6.40 -8.80 4.97
C ASP A 156 -4.93 -8.48 5.29
N ASP A 157 -4.29 -9.31 6.12
CA ASP A 157 -2.86 -9.21 6.46
C ASP A 157 -1.99 -9.26 5.18
N LEU A 158 -2.27 -10.21 4.27
CA LEU A 158 -1.54 -10.35 3.01
C LEU A 158 -1.73 -9.15 2.09
N LEU A 159 -2.95 -8.61 1.97
CA LEU A 159 -3.21 -7.42 1.16
C LEU A 159 -2.45 -6.20 1.71
N ALA A 160 -2.45 -6.01 3.03
CA ALA A 160 -1.73 -4.93 3.68
C ALA A 160 -0.20 -5.03 3.44
N LEU A 161 0.36 -6.24 3.50
CA LEU A 161 1.78 -6.47 3.18
C LEU A 161 2.11 -6.22 1.71
N GLN A 162 1.23 -6.60 0.78
CA GLN A 162 1.44 -6.32 -0.65
C GLN A 162 1.41 -4.82 -0.95
N ASN A 163 0.57 -4.06 -0.27
CA ASN A 163 0.56 -2.60 -0.41
C ASN A 163 1.83 -1.98 0.18
N LEU A 164 2.23 -2.39 1.38
CA LEU A 164 3.50 -1.96 1.96
C LEU A 164 4.70 -2.32 1.06
N LEU A 165 4.69 -3.49 0.41
CA LEU A 165 5.74 -3.86 -0.53
C LEU A 165 5.79 -2.96 -1.76
N LYS A 166 4.64 -2.53 -2.28
CA LYS A 166 4.61 -1.55 -3.37
C LYS A 166 5.18 -0.21 -2.92
N GLU A 167 4.86 0.22 -1.71
CA GLU A 167 5.37 1.45 -1.11
C GLU A 167 6.89 1.37 -0.91
N LEU A 168 7.40 0.26 -0.38
CA LEU A 168 8.84 0.06 -0.14
C LEU A 168 9.66 -0.19 -1.41
N LYS A 169 9.02 -0.64 -2.50
CA LYS A 169 9.66 -0.93 -3.80
C LYS A 169 9.59 0.22 -4.79
N ALA A 170 8.77 1.24 -4.52
CA ALA A 170 8.64 2.36 -5.43
C ALA A 170 9.95 3.15 -5.41
N ASP A 171 10.75 3.01 -6.46
CA ASP A 171 11.90 3.88 -6.68
C ASP A 171 11.40 5.30 -6.96
N VAL A 172 12.17 6.29 -6.54
CA VAL A 172 11.91 7.70 -6.86
C VAL A 172 11.71 7.86 -8.36
N ASP A 173 12.44 7.12 -9.19
CA ASP A 173 12.35 7.21 -10.65
C ASP A 173 11.00 6.67 -11.19
N ASP A 174 10.47 5.58 -10.63
CA ASP A 174 9.12 5.09 -10.97
C ASP A 174 8.04 6.10 -10.57
N LEU A 175 8.20 6.72 -9.41
CA LEU A 175 7.29 7.75 -8.91
C LEU A 175 7.36 9.03 -9.74
N LEU A 176 8.54 9.41 -10.22
CA LEU A 176 8.73 10.52 -11.14
C LEU A 176 8.06 10.26 -12.49
N LEU A 177 8.07 9.02 -13.00
CA LEU A 177 7.33 8.69 -14.23
C LEU A 177 5.81 8.81 -14.04
N VAL A 178 5.30 8.42 -12.88
CA VAL A 178 3.88 8.59 -12.53
C VAL A 178 3.53 10.08 -12.40
N ALA A 179 4.39 10.87 -11.75
CA ALA A 179 4.23 12.32 -11.67
C ALA A 179 4.23 12.95 -13.06
N LEU A 180 5.21 12.61 -13.91
CA LEU A 180 5.34 13.11 -15.28
C LEU A 180 4.06 12.89 -16.10
N ASN A 181 3.48 11.68 -16.02
CA ASN A 181 2.22 11.40 -16.71
C ASN A 181 1.04 12.17 -16.09
N SER A 182 1.05 12.39 -14.77
CA SER A 182 0.01 13.16 -14.08
C SER A 182 0.02 14.63 -14.52
N GLU A 183 1.20 15.27 -14.58
CA GLU A 183 1.37 16.64 -15.08
C GLU A 183 0.86 16.80 -16.51
N LEU A 184 1.18 15.83 -17.39
CA LEU A 184 0.71 15.84 -18.78
C LEU A 184 -0.82 15.74 -18.87
N MET A 185 -1.44 14.98 -17.97
CA MET A 185 -2.91 14.82 -17.93
C MET A 185 -3.59 16.07 -17.38
N ALA A 186 -3.04 16.69 -16.33
CA ALA A 186 -3.51 17.96 -15.77
C ALA A 186 -3.43 19.08 -16.81
N LYS A 187 -2.29 19.21 -17.51
CA LYS A 187 -2.13 20.13 -18.63
C LYS A 187 -3.24 19.98 -19.67
N ARG A 188 -3.47 18.76 -20.16
CA ARG A 188 -4.49 18.49 -21.19
C ARG A 188 -5.90 18.80 -20.71
N PHE A 189 -6.17 18.54 -19.42
CA PHE A 189 -7.42 18.90 -18.80
C PHE A 189 -7.63 20.43 -18.86
N TYR A 190 -6.63 21.21 -18.47
CA TYR A 190 -6.71 22.67 -18.49
C TYR A 190 -6.72 23.27 -19.91
N GLU A 191 -5.97 22.70 -20.87
CA GLU A 191 -6.09 23.05 -22.29
C GLU A 191 -7.54 22.86 -22.79
N SER A 192 -8.16 21.73 -22.44
CA SER A 192 -9.56 21.44 -22.78
C SER A 192 -10.52 22.42 -22.10
N ALA A 193 -10.34 22.71 -20.81
CA ALA A 193 -11.13 23.69 -20.07
C ALA A 193 -11.03 25.10 -20.69
N SER A 194 -9.83 25.51 -21.11
CA SER A 194 -9.62 26.77 -21.82
C SER A 194 -10.43 26.84 -23.11
N THR A 195 -10.52 25.75 -23.89
CA THR A 195 -11.34 25.74 -25.12
C THR A 195 -12.85 25.81 -24.85
N LYS A 196 -13.30 25.39 -23.67
CA LYS A 196 -14.72 25.41 -23.27
C LYS A 196 -15.16 26.76 -22.71
N ALA A 197 -14.25 27.53 -22.11
CA ALA A 197 -14.54 28.88 -21.65
C ALA A 197 -14.94 29.79 -22.82
N GLN A 198 -15.95 30.64 -22.63
CA GLN A 198 -16.42 31.54 -23.68
C GLN A 198 -15.89 32.97 -23.46
N SER A 199 -15.68 33.39 -22.21
CA SER A 199 -15.03 34.65 -21.87
C SER A 199 -13.53 34.63 -22.18
N GLN A 200 -12.93 35.80 -22.43
CA GLN A 200 -11.48 35.90 -22.63
C GLN A 200 -10.74 35.62 -21.32
N ALA A 201 -11.26 36.13 -20.20
CA ALA A 201 -10.72 35.87 -18.87
C ALA A 201 -10.69 34.37 -18.55
N GLY A 202 -11.77 33.63 -18.81
CA GLY A 202 -11.82 32.17 -18.59
C GLY A 202 -10.86 31.38 -19.47
N LYS A 203 -10.70 31.78 -20.73
CA LYS A 203 -9.71 31.18 -21.64
C LYS A 203 -8.30 31.37 -21.14
N GLU A 204 -7.97 32.60 -20.73
CA GLU A 204 -6.66 32.94 -20.19
C GLU A 204 -6.40 32.24 -18.85
N PHE A 205 -7.42 32.15 -17.99
CA PHE A 205 -7.34 31.46 -16.70
C PHE A 205 -6.88 30.02 -16.82
N PHE A 206 -7.66 29.21 -17.54
CA PHE A 206 -7.30 27.80 -17.72
C PHE A 206 -6.06 27.61 -18.58
N LYS A 207 -5.76 28.55 -19.49
CA LYS A 207 -4.51 28.51 -20.25
C LYS A 207 -3.31 28.70 -19.32
N SER A 208 -3.36 29.66 -18.38
CA SER A 208 -2.29 29.85 -17.41
C SER A 208 -2.06 28.62 -16.54
N LEU A 209 -3.14 27.96 -16.08
CA LEU A 209 -3.01 26.68 -15.37
C LEU A 209 -2.36 25.60 -16.24
N ALA A 210 -2.78 25.47 -17.50
CA ALA A 210 -2.13 24.54 -18.44
C ALA A 210 -0.63 24.85 -18.66
N ASP A 211 -0.27 26.13 -18.70
CA ASP A 211 1.12 26.57 -18.83
C ASP A 211 1.93 26.21 -17.56
N PHE A 212 1.36 26.35 -16.36
CA PHE A 212 1.98 25.89 -15.11
C PHE A 212 2.22 24.37 -15.11
N GLU A 213 1.21 23.57 -15.50
CA GLU A 213 1.39 22.11 -15.58
C GLU A 213 2.41 21.69 -16.64
N GLN A 214 2.56 22.49 -17.70
CA GLN A 214 3.60 22.26 -18.69
C GLN A 214 5.00 22.52 -18.11
N GLU A 215 5.16 23.52 -17.26
CA GLU A 215 6.40 23.78 -16.53
C GLU A 215 6.70 22.65 -15.53
N HIS A 216 5.68 22.17 -14.80
CA HIS A 216 5.78 20.98 -13.95
C HIS A 216 6.23 19.75 -14.74
N PHE A 217 5.61 19.47 -15.88
CA PHE A 217 5.98 18.35 -16.75
C PHE A 217 7.45 18.43 -17.20
N GLU A 218 7.89 19.57 -17.75
CA GLU A 218 9.28 19.72 -18.19
C GLU A 218 10.25 19.65 -17.01
N ARG A 219 9.82 20.08 -15.83
CA ARG A 219 10.61 19.97 -14.61
C ARG A 219 10.80 18.52 -14.20
N VAL A 220 9.73 17.71 -14.10
CA VAL A 220 9.83 16.28 -13.79
C VAL A 220 10.69 15.56 -14.82
N LYS A 221 10.50 15.84 -16.11
CA LYS A 221 11.31 15.28 -17.19
C LYS A 221 12.79 15.60 -17.03
N LYS A 222 13.12 16.86 -16.75
CA LYS A 222 14.51 17.30 -16.51
C LYS A 222 15.11 16.65 -15.26
N ILE A 223 14.30 16.44 -14.22
CA ILE A 223 14.74 15.72 -13.01
C ILE A 223 15.14 14.28 -13.37
N ILE A 224 14.29 13.57 -14.11
CA ILE A 224 14.58 12.21 -14.59
C ILE A 224 15.88 12.19 -15.41
N GLU A 225 16.02 13.09 -16.39
CA GLU A 225 17.21 13.18 -17.25
C GLU A 225 18.52 13.50 -16.51
N LEU A 226 18.45 14.27 -15.43
CA LEU A 226 19.62 14.64 -14.61
C LEU A 226 19.99 13.53 -13.62
N ARG A 227 18.99 12.83 -13.07
CA ARG A 227 19.19 11.67 -12.19
C ARG A 227 19.82 10.50 -12.95
N ASP A 228 19.37 10.22 -14.18
CA ASP A 228 19.98 9.24 -15.09
C ASP A 228 21.49 9.53 -15.37
N LYS A 229 21.93 10.78 -15.19
CA LYS A 229 23.30 11.24 -15.45
C LYS A 229 24.10 11.53 -14.18
N GLU A 230 23.56 11.23 -12.99
CA GLU A 230 24.14 11.55 -11.68
C GLU A 230 24.53 13.05 -11.52
N MET A 231 23.76 13.96 -12.11
CA MET A 231 24.01 15.41 -12.06
C MET A 231 23.17 16.12 -11.00
N GLN A 232 23.72 17.18 -10.38
CA GLN A 232 23.02 17.96 -9.34
C GLN A 232 21.77 18.67 -9.87
N LEU A 233 20.67 18.58 -9.12
CA LEU A 233 19.45 19.35 -9.36
C LEU A 233 19.50 20.72 -8.68
N HIS A 234 19.12 21.76 -9.41
CA HIS A 234 18.89 23.08 -8.81
C HIS A 234 17.51 23.14 -8.12
N PRO A 235 17.34 23.97 -7.07
CA PRO A 235 16.06 24.14 -6.38
C PRO A 235 14.93 24.64 -7.30
N PHE A 236 13.69 24.28 -6.98
CA PHE A 236 12.52 24.85 -7.66
C PHE A 236 12.44 26.35 -7.36
N GLN A 237 12.23 27.16 -8.39
CA GLN A 237 11.82 28.55 -8.18
C GLN A 237 10.31 28.52 -7.98
N PRO A 238 9.77 29.12 -6.91
CA PRO A 238 8.33 29.18 -6.74
C PRO A 238 7.72 29.85 -7.97
N GLU A 239 6.61 29.32 -8.45
CA GLU A 239 5.80 29.97 -9.48
C GLU A 239 5.67 31.45 -9.10
N THR A 240 5.96 32.34 -10.04
CA THR A 240 5.79 33.78 -9.81
C THR A 240 4.36 33.99 -9.34
N ALA A 241 4.21 34.55 -8.13
CA ALA A 241 2.95 34.65 -7.42
C ALA A 241 1.79 34.88 -8.37
N ILE A 242 0.87 33.90 -8.44
CA ILE A 242 -0.35 34.00 -9.21
C ILE A 242 -1.05 35.30 -8.82
N SER A 243 -0.93 36.31 -9.68
CA SER A 243 -1.38 37.66 -9.38
C SER A 243 -2.83 37.78 -9.80
N VAL A 244 -3.74 37.32 -8.95
CA VAL A 244 -5.16 37.74 -9.01
C VAL A 244 -5.16 39.25 -8.76
N LYS A 245 -5.31 40.05 -9.82
CA LYS A 245 -5.32 41.52 -9.71
C LYS A 245 -6.69 41.96 -9.18
N PRO A 246 -6.76 42.52 -7.95
CA PRO A 246 -8.04 42.94 -7.37
C PRO A 246 -8.71 44.08 -8.14
N GLU A 247 -7.99 44.78 -9.03
CA GLU A 247 -8.52 45.86 -9.87
C GLU A 247 -9.11 45.43 -11.23
N VAL A 248 -9.04 44.15 -11.64
CA VAL A 248 -9.63 43.69 -12.91
C VAL A 248 -11.14 43.51 -12.74
N GLU A 249 -11.94 44.25 -13.52
CA GLU A 249 -13.38 43.99 -13.61
C GLU A 249 -13.59 42.58 -14.16
N GLY A 250 -14.17 41.69 -13.35
CA GLY A 250 -14.41 40.31 -13.75
C GLY A 250 -15.25 40.22 -15.02
N GLN A 251 -14.85 39.35 -15.95
CA GLN A 251 -15.59 39.15 -17.20
C GLN A 251 -16.69 38.12 -17.00
N PHE A 252 -17.90 38.44 -17.46
CA PHE A 252 -19.02 37.51 -17.43
C PHE A 252 -18.73 36.27 -18.28
N GLU A 253 -18.98 35.09 -17.73
CA GLU A 253 -18.82 33.81 -18.41
C GLU A 253 -20.20 33.27 -18.84
N PRO A 254 -20.57 33.34 -20.13
CA PRO A 254 -21.91 32.95 -20.59
C PRO A 254 -22.28 31.49 -20.29
N ASN A 255 -21.33 30.56 -20.29
CA ASN A 255 -21.54 29.16 -19.92
C ASN A 255 -21.12 28.85 -18.48
N LYS A 256 -21.36 29.79 -17.54
CA LYS A 256 -20.93 29.67 -16.14
C LYS A 256 -21.24 28.33 -15.46
N ASP A 257 -22.38 27.69 -15.75
CA ASP A 257 -22.76 26.46 -15.06
C ASP A 257 -21.82 25.30 -15.47
N GLU A 258 -21.50 25.20 -16.76
CA GLU A 258 -20.52 24.24 -17.28
C GLU A 258 -19.11 24.53 -16.73
N ILE A 259 -18.70 25.80 -16.67
CA ILE A 259 -17.39 26.18 -16.14
C ILE A 259 -17.31 25.94 -14.62
N THR A 260 -18.41 26.13 -13.90
CA THR A 260 -18.50 25.82 -12.46
C THR A 260 -18.27 24.32 -12.21
N ASP A 261 -18.87 23.45 -13.03
CA ASP A 261 -18.64 21.99 -12.94
C ASP A 261 -17.17 21.63 -13.23
N VAL A 262 -16.54 22.28 -14.21
CA VAL A 262 -15.12 22.09 -14.52
C VAL A 262 -14.22 22.51 -13.34
N LEU A 263 -14.55 23.63 -12.67
CA LEU A 263 -13.80 24.11 -11.51
C LEU A 263 -13.93 23.16 -10.31
N ILE A 264 -15.10 22.58 -10.07
CA ILE A 264 -15.28 21.57 -9.01
C ILE A 264 -14.35 20.37 -9.25
N LEU A 265 -14.33 19.84 -10.48
CA LEU A 265 -13.47 18.72 -10.85
C LEU A 265 -11.97 19.09 -10.72
N ALA A 266 -11.60 20.31 -11.10
CA ALA A 266 -10.23 20.80 -10.97
C ALA A 266 -9.80 20.88 -9.50
N ILE A 267 -10.60 21.48 -8.61
CA ILE A 267 -10.31 21.59 -7.18
C ILE A 267 -10.11 20.21 -6.54
N GLU A 268 -10.97 19.23 -6.88
CA GLU A 268 -10.81 17.86 -6.40
C GLU A 268 -9.53 17.21 -6.91
N ALA A 269 -9.17 17.43 -8.17
CA ALA A 269 -7.95 16.92 -8.78
C ALA A 269 -6.69 17.50 -8.09
N GLU A 270 -6.63 18.83 -7.93
CA GLU A 270 -5.53 19.55 -7.27
C GLU A 270 -5.33 19.08 -5.82
N LYS A 271 -6.43 19.01 -5.06
CA LYS A 271 -6.39 18.52 -3.67
C LYS A 271 -5.87 17.07 -3.60
N GLY A 272 -6.29 16.24 -4.55
CA GLY A 272 -5.80 14.87 -4.67
C GLY A 272 -4.32 14.80 -5.02
N ALA A 273 -3.84 15.65 -5.93
CA ALA A 273 -2.44 15.73 -6.33
C ALA A 273 -1.56 16.21 -5.15
N GLN A 274 -1.99 17.27 -4.47
CA GLN A 274 -1.37 17.80 -3.27
C GLN A 274 -1.17 16.72 -2.20
N GLU A 275 -2.22 15.97 -1.87
CA GLU A 275 -2.16 14.92 -0.84
C GLU A 275 -1.23 13.79 -1.27
N ARG A 276 -1.26 13.39 -2.54
CA ARG A 276 -0.36 12.36 -3.09
C ARG A 276 1.09 12.81 -2.97
N TYR A 277 1.44 13.99 -3.47
CA TYR A 277 2.82 14.49 -3.44
C TYR A 277 3.32 14.71 -2.02
N ARG A 278 2.48 15.19 -1.10
CA ARG A 278 2.87 15.28 0.32
C ARG A 278 3.22 13.93 0.91
N LYS A 279 2.38 12.90 0.66
CA LYS A 279 2.65 11.54 1.13
C LYS A 279 3.94 10.99 0.54
N LEU A 280 4.19 11.19 -0.76
CA LEU A 280 5.44 10.75 -1.39
C LEU A 280 6.66 11.43 -0.77
N ALA A 281 6.58 12.73 -0.49
CA ALA A 281 7.65 13.47 0.18
C ALA A 281 7.93 12.96 1.60
N ASP A 282 6.91 12.54 2.34
CA ASP A 282 7.08 11.98 3.69
C ASP A 282 7.69 10.56 3.67
N LEU A 283 7.44 9.81 2.59
CA LEU A 283 7.81 8.40 2.45
C LEU A 283 9.21 8.15 1.87
N ILE A 284 9.68 9.01 0.96
CA ILE A 284 10.98 8.82 0.30
C ILE A 284 12.11 9.19 1.25
N GLU A 285 13.12 8.35 1.50
CA GLU A 285 14.24 8.74 2.38
C GLU A 285 15.24 9.72 1.74
N ASP A 286 15.39 9.64 0.41
CA ASP A 286 16.26 10.52 -0.38
C ASP A 286 15.92 12.00 -0.14
N PRO A 287 16.81 12.80 0.48
CA PRO A 287 16.55 14.20 0.76
C PRO A 287 16.21 15.00 -0.50
N GLU A 288 16.74 14.59 -1.65
CA GLU A 288 16.44 15.22 -2.93
C GLU A 288 15.01 14.91 -3.40
N GLY A 289 14.62 13.63 -3.42
CA GLY A 289 13.24 13.20 -3.68
C GLY A 289 12.21 13.83 -2.73
N LYS A 290 12.50 13.90 -1.41
CA LYS A 290 11.64 14.58 -0.43
C LYS A 290 11.38 16.03 -0.81
N ARG A 291 12.44 16.76 -1.17
CA ARG A 291 12.35 18.17 -1.55
C ARG A 291 11.49 18.33 -2.81
N ILE A 292 11.75 17.52 -3.84
CA ILE A 292 11.01 17.57 -5.12
C ILE A 292 9.51 17.41 -4.89
N PHE A 293 9.09 16.34 -4.21
CA PHE A 293 7.66 16.09 -4.01
C PHE A 293 7.01 17.08 -3.03
N SER A 294 7.78 17.64 -2.08
CA SER A 294 7.28 18.74 -1.24
C SER A 294 6.98 20.00 -2.06
N GLU A 295 7.85 20.32 -3.01
CA GLU A 295 7.70 21.49 -3.90
C GLU A 295 6.46 21.33 -4.79
N PHE A 296 6.25 20.17 -5.42
CA PHE A 296 5.02 19.89 -6.16
C PHE A 296 3.79 20.00 -5.26
N ALA A 297 3.80 19.38 -4.08
CA ALA A 297 2.68 19.49 -3.14
C ALA A 297 2.37 20.93 -2.69
N ASP A 298 3.35 21.84 -2.71
CA ASP A 298 3.12 23.26 -2.42
C ASP A 298 2.57 24.01 -3.65
N ALA A 299 2.96 23.62 -4.86
CA ALA A 299 2.41 24.15 -6.12
C ALA A 299 0.93 23.79 -6.30
N GLU A 300 0.55 22.50 -6.19
CA GLU A 300 -0.87 22.07 -6.29
C GLU A 300 -1.76 22.79 -5.26
N LYS A 301 -1.20 23.08 -4.07
CA LYS A 301 -1.92 23.82 -3.02
C LYS A 301 -2.21 25.27 -3.47
N MET A 302 -1.27 25.88 -4.19
CA MET A 302 -1.45 27.22 -4.73
C MET A 302 -2.54 27.20 -5.81
N HIS A 303 -2.49 26.24 -6.73
CA HIS A 303 -3.48 26.06 -7.79
C HIS A 303 -4.87 25.82 -7.21
N GLN A 304 -5.00 24.92 -6.22
CA GLN A 304 -6.23 24.68 -5.49
C GLN A 304 -6.84 25.99 -4.96
N LYS A 305 -6.02 26.82 -4.31
CA LYS A 305 -6.50 28.08 -3.74
C LYS A 305 -7.02 29.02 -4.82
N VAL A 306 -6.31 29.15 -5.92
CA VAL A 306 -6.69 30.00 -7.05
C VAL A 306 -8.00 29.53 -7.68
N LEU A 307 -8.17 28.22 -7.85
CA LEU A 307 -9.42 27.64 -8.35
C LEU A 307 -10.59 27.85 -7.38
N GLU A 308 -10.36 27.74 -6.07
CA GLU A 308 -11.38 28.02 -5.04
C GLU A 308 -11.83 29.49 -5.06
N ASP A 309 -10.89 30.42 -5.24
CA ASP A 309 -11.16 31.85 -5.37
C ASP A 309 -12.00 32.14 -6.64
N GLU A 310 -11.65 31.54 -7.79
CA GLU A 310 -12.43 31.68 -9.02
C GLU A 310 -13.80 30.99 -8.94
N PHE A 311 -13.89 29.82 -8.31
CA PHE A 311 -15.15 29.14 -8.05
C PHE A 311 -16.10 30.02 -7.23
N TYR A 312 -15.58 30.72 -6.22
CA TYR A 312 -16.35 31.67 -5.44
C TYR A 312 -16.83 32.84 -6.32
N SER A 313 -15.96 33.41 -7.15
CA SER A 313 -16.32 34.53 -8.03
C SER A 313 -17.41 34.13 -9.04
N ILE A 314 -17.23 33.03 -9.77
CA ILE A 314 -18.17 32.61 -10.81
C ILE A 314 -19.53 32.19 -10.22
N SER A 315 -19.53 31.53 -9.06
CA SER A 315 -20.77 31.08 -8.40
C SER A 315 -21.63 32.25 -7.92
N ASN A 316 -21.00 33.30 -7.39
CA ASN A 316 -21.71 34.44 -6.79
C ASN A 316 -21.97 35.57 -7.78
N ARG A 317 -21.07 35.80 -8.74
CA ARG A 317 -21.08 36.97 -9.63
C ARG A 317 -21.23 36.59 -11.09
N GLY A 318 -21.05 35.32 -11.46
CA GLY A 318 -21.04 34.87 -12.85
C GLY A 318 -19.83 35.36 -13.64
N THR A 319 -18.78 35.81 -12.95
CA THR A 319 -17.61 36.44 -13.56
C THR A 319 -16.32 35.70 -13.19
N ILE A 320 -15.36 35.66 -14.11
CA ILE A 320 -13.99 35.19 -13.88
C ILE A 320 -13.08 36.42 -13.73
N VAL A 321 -12.20 36.40 -12.73
CA VAL A 321 -11.30 37.52 -12.39
C VAL A 321 -9.86 37.14 -12.73
N TRP A 322 -9.58 37.07 -14.02
CA TRP A 322 -8.26 36.68 -14.54
C TRP A 322 -7.89 37.44 -15.82
N GLY A 323 -6.60 37.72 -16.01
CA GLY A 323 -6.06 38.43 -17.17
C GLY A 323 -5.13 39.59 -16.81
N GLU A 324 -4.59 40.28 -17.83
CA GLU A 324 -3.84 41.53 -17.66
C GLU A 324 -4.70 42.70 -17.21
#